data_AF-A0A0W0ZZL4-F1
#
_entry.id   AF-A0A0W0ZZL4-F1
#
_cell.length_a   1.000
_cell.length_b   1.000
_cell.length_c   1.000
_cell.angle_alpha   90.00
_cell.angle_beta   90.00
_cell.angle_gamma   90.00
#
_symmetry.space_group_name_H-M   'P 1'
#
loop_
_entity.id
_entity.type
_entity.pdbx_description
1 polymer ?
#
loop_
_entity_poly.entity_id
_entity_poly.type
_entity_poly.pdbx_seq_one_letter_code
_entity_poly.pdbx_strand_id
1 'polypeptide(L)'
;MRILLISLLFLCNWIHADTIKNYMNIADNIPQMEIKADPQAQAWARSARHVLTITCESIAETMIHANEITKNQGNPIFCLPAGVQLNASTLCELIQQTYKELSSQQSDKDSMTVSQVAWLGASKHYSCQQNKNPLVHVSAALGQH
;
A
#
# COMPACT_ATOMS: atom_id res chain seq x y z
N MET A 1 -32.06 -21.10 8.93
CA MET A 1 -31.19 -20.16 8.19
C MET A 1 -30.19 -19.41 9.08
N ARG A 2 -30.53 -18.98 10.30
CA ARG A 2 -29.58 -18.27 11.19
C ARG A 2 -28.33 -19.08 11.58
N ILE A 3 -28.48 -20.40 11.82
CA ILE A 3 -27.35 -21.27 12.18
C ILE A 3 -26.36 -21.43 11.02
N LEU A 4 -26.85 -21.51 9.77
CA LEU A 4 -26.01 -21.59 8.57
C LEU A 4 -25.15 -20.34 8.36
N LEU A 5 -25.70 -19.15 8.65
CA LEU A 5 -24.96 -17.88 8.60
C LEU A 5 -23.86 -17.82 9.67
N ILE A 6 -24.13 -18.31 10.88
CA ILE A 6 -23.14 -18.35 11.97
C ILE A 6 -22.01 -19.32 11.62
N SER A 7 -22.32 -20.52 11.10
CA SER A 7 -21.29 -21.48 10.66
C SER A 7 -20.43 -20.95 9.50
N LEU A 8 -21.01 -20.15 8.59
CA LEU A 8 -20.26 -19.58 7.46
C LEU A 8 -19.25 -18.51 7.91
N LEU A 9 -19.59 -17.70 8.92
CA LEU A 9 -18.68 -16.69 9.49
C LEU A 9 -17.46 -17.31 10.19
N PHE A 10 -17.60 -18.51 10.78
CA PHE A 10 -16.47 -19.19 11.42
C PHE A 10 -15.44 -19.73 10.42
N LEU A 11 -15.86 -20.09 9.20
CA LEU A 11 -14.99 -20.64 8.14
C LEU A 11 -14.09 -19.57 7.48
N CYS A 12 -14.40 -18.28 7.61
CA CYS A 12 -13.65 -17.20 6.96
C CYS A 12 -12.34 -16.81 7.68
N ASN A 13 -12.03 -17.37 8.86
CA ASN A 13 -10.86 -16.98 9.66
C ASN A 13 -9.53 -17.61 9.22
N TRP A 14 -9.51 -18.38 8.13
CA TRP A 14 -8.31 -19.06 7.64
C TRP A 14 -7.67 -18.38 6.42
N ILE A 15 -7.97 -17.11 6.20
CA ILE A 15 -7.35 -16.34 5.12
C ILE A 15 -6.03 -15.76 5.63
N HIS A 16 -4.91 -16.41 5.30
CA HIS A 16 -3.59 -15.84 5.48
C HIS A 16 -3.33 -14.83 4.37
N ALA A 17 -3.34 -13.54 4.71
CA ALA A 17 -2.80 -12.52 3.82
C ALA A 17 -1.27 -12.63 3.79
N ASP A 18 -0.66 -12.41 2.63
CA ASP A 18 0.79 -12.31 2.53
C ASP A 18 1.29 -11.15 3.40
N THR A 19 2.24 -11.48 4.27
CA THR A 19 2.87 -10.52 5.16
C THR A 19 3.96 -9.76 4.43
N ILE A 20 4.25 -8.54 4.90
CA ILE A 20 5.38 -7.76 4.39
C ILE A 20 6.71 -8.50 4.59
N LYS A 21 6.82 -9.33 5.63
CA LYS A 21 7.98 -10.20 5.84
C LYS A 21 8.23 -11.13 4.65
N ASN A 22 7.19 -11.81 4.18
CA ASN A 22 7.31 -12.70 3.03
C ASN A 22 7.68 -11.93 1.76
N TYR A 23 7.00 -10.80 1.54
CA TYR A 23 7.31 -9.90 0.42
C TYR A 23 8.77 -9.47 0.40
N MET A 24 9.30 -8.99 1.55
CA MET A 24 10.68 -8.54 1.66
C MET A 24 11.68 -9.68 1.50
N ASN A 25 11.37 -10.87 2.04
CA ASN A 25 12.20 -12.04 1.83
C ASN A 25 12.31 -12.40 0.34
N ILE A 26 11.22 -12.32 -0.43
CA ILE A 26 11.28 -12.52 -1.89
C ILE A 26 12.13 -11.42 -2.54
N ALA A 27 11.84 -10.15 -2.23
CA ALA A 27 12.52 -9.00 -2.82
C ALA A 27 14.04 -9.04 -2.60
N ASP A 28 14.48 -9.35 -1.38
CA ASP A 28 15.90 -9.39 -1.00
C ASP A 28 16.65 -10.58 -1.63
N ASN A 29 15.95 -11.66 -1.98
CA ASN A 29 16.55 -12.85 -2.61
C ASN A 29 16.65 -12.74 -4.14
N ILE A 30 15.86 -11.88 -4.80
CA ILE A 30 15.91 -11.71 -6.27
C ILE A 30 17.35 -11.45 -6.75
N PRO A 31 18.10 -10.45 -6.24
CA PRO A 31 19.46 -10.18 -6.73
C PRO A 31 20.39 -11.39 -6.60
N GLN A 32 20.26 -12.15 -5.52
CA GLN A 32 21.08 -13.34 -5.27
C GLN A 32 20.79 -14.47 -6.26
N MET A 33 19.56 -14.54 -6.77
CA MET A 33 19.14 -15.55 -7.73
C MET A 33 19.46 -15.15 -9.18
N GLU A 34 19.52 -13.85 -9.47
CA GLU A 34 19.90 -13.32 -10.79
C GLU A 34 21.38 -13.52 -11.12
N ILE A 35 22.26 -13.40 -10.13
CA ILE A 35 23.70 -13.60 -10.31
C ILE A 35 24.09 -15.08 -10.41
N LYS A 36 23.21 -16.00 -10.01
CA LYS A 36 23.46 -17.44 -10.16
C LYS A 36 23.39 -17.80 -11.65
N ALA A 37 24.40 -18.52 -12.11
CA ALA A 37 24.47 -19.02 -13.49
C ALA A 37 23.50 -20.20 -13.76
N ASP A 38 22.73 -20.62 -12.75
CA ASP A 38 21.77 -21.71 -12.86
C ASP A 38 20.46 -21.24 -13.54
N PRO A 39 20.00 -21.91 -14.62
CA PRO A 39 18.77 -21.51 -15.33
C PRO A 39 17.51 -21.51 -14.45
N GLN A 40 17.41 -22.43 -13.48
CA GLN A 40 16.26 -22.50 -12.59
C GLN A 40 16.24 -21.30 -11.63
N ALA A 41 17.40 -20.89 -11.09
CA ALA A 41 17.52 -19.71 -10.27
C ALA A 41 17.12 -18.43 -11.02
N GLN A 42 17.54 -18.29 -12.28
CA GLN A 42 17.16 -17.14 -13.11
C GLN A 42 15.68 -17.16 -13.52
N ALA A 43 15.11 -18.34 -13.75
CA ALA A 43 13.67 -18.48 -13.97
C ALA A 43 12.87 -18.06 -12.73
N TRP A 44 13.29 -18.53 -11.55
CA TRP A 44 12.69 -18.11 -10.28
C TRP A 44 12.77 -16.60 -10.09
N ALA A 45 13.92 -15.96 -10.34
CA ALA A 45 14.07 -14.52 -10.18
C ALA A 45 13.13 -13.70 -11.09
N ARG A 46 12.97 -14.14 -12.35
CA ARG A 46 12.02 -13.53 -13.30
C ARG A 46 10.58 -13.67 -12.82
N SER A 47 10.20 -14.85 -12.36
CA SER A 47 8.85 -15.09 -11.81
C SER A 47 8.61 -14.28 -10.54
N ALA A 48 9.58 -14.21 -9.63
CA ALA A 48 9.49 -13.43 -8.40
C ALA A 48 9.31 -11.94 -8.69
N ARG A 49 10.09 -11.35 -9.62
CA ARG A 49 9.88 -9.96 -10.06
C ARG A 49 8.47 -9.73 -10.59
N HIS A 50 7.98 -10.65 -11.41
CA HIS A 50 6.65 -10.53 -11.99
C HIS A 50 5.55 -10.57 -10.92
N VAL A 51 5.65 -11.50 -9.97
CA VAL A 51 4.73 -11.59 -8.82
C VAL A 51 4.72 -10.28 -8.04
N LEU A 52 5.89 -9.77 -7.64
CA LEU A 52 5.98 -8.52 -6.88
C LEU A 52 5.41 -7.33 -7.68
N THR A 53 5.67 -7.27 -8.99
CA THR A 53 5.14 -6.22 -9.87
C THR A 53 3.62 -6.26 -9.91
N ILE A 54 3.01 -7.42 -10.15
CA ILE A 54 1.55 -7.58 -10.18
C ILE A 54 0.95 -7.24 -8.81
N THR A 55 1.58 -7.68 -7.71
CA THR A 55 1.14 -7.33 -6.37
C THR A 55 1.10 -5.81 -6.19
N CYS A 56 2.16 -5.10 -6.55
CA CYS A 56 2.20 -3.64 -6.47
C CYS A 56 1.19 -2.98 -7.41
N GLU A 57 1.01 -3.49 -8.63
CA GLU A 57 0.02 -2.97 -9.59
C GLU A 57 -1.40 -3.08 -9.03
N SER A 58 -1.78 -4.26 -8.56
CA SER A 58 -3.11 -4.52 -7.98
C SER A 58 -3.38 -3.66 -6.74
N ILE A 59 -2.38 -3.49 -5.88
CA ILE A 59 -2.49 -2.61 -4.71
C ILE A 59 -2.57 -1.15 -5.15
N ALA A 60 -1.76 -0.70 -6.11
CA ALA A 60 -1.75 0.67 -6.61
C ALA A 60 -3.10 1.07 -7.21
N GLU A 61 -3.67 0.21 -8.07
CA GLU A 61 -5.00 0.43 -8.66
C GLU A 61 -6.08 0.54 -7.59
N THR A 62 -6.06 -0.39 -6.61
CA THR A 62 -6.99 -0.37 -5.48
C THR A 62 -6.83 0.91 -4.66
N MET A 63 -5.59 1.34 -4.41
CA MET A 63 -5.28 2.56 -3.67
C MET A 63 -5.75 3.81 -4.40
N ILE A 64 -5.49 3.90 -5.71
CA ILE A 64 -5.94 5.02 -6.55
C ILE A 64 -7.46 5.10 -6.53
N HIS A 65 -8.14 3.97 -6.74
CA HIS A 65 -9.60 3.93 -6.78
C HIS A 65 -10.22 4.34 -5.42
N ALA A 66 -9.71 3.78 -4.31
CA ALA A 66 -10.15 4.16 -2.97
C ALA A 66 -9.84 5.64 -2.66
N ASN A 67 -8.70 6.15 -3.11
CA ASN A 67 -8.33 7.55 -2.93
C ASN A 67 -9.23 8.48 -3.76
N GLU A 68 -9.66 8.08 -4.96
CA GLU A 68 -10.59 8.85 -5.77
C GLU A 68 -11.98 8.95 -5.13
N ILE A 69 -12.48 7.84 -4.56
CA ILE A 69 -13.73 7.83 -3.79
C ILE A 69 -13.66 8.84 -2.63
N THR A 70 -12.59 8.80 -1.86
CA THR A 70 -12.42 9.68 -0.68
C THR A 70 -12.12 11.13 -1.06
N LYS A 71 -11.42 11.36 -2.18
CA LYS A 71 -11.23 12.68 -2.79
C LYS A 71 -12.56 13.32 -3.17
N ASN A 72 -13.47 12.55 -3.76
CA ASN A 72 -14.82 13.03 -4.11
C ASN A 72 -15.67 13.36 -2.88
N GLN A 73 -15.33 12.80 -1.72
CA GLN A 73 -15.89 13.15 -0.41
C GLN A 73 -15.18 14.32 0.28
N GLY A 74 -14.18 14.92 -0.38
CA GLY A 74 -13.41 16.05 0.15
C GLY A 74 -12.31 15.66 1.15
N ASN A 75 -12.03 14.36 1.35
CA ASN A 75 -11.03 13.89 2.29
C ASN A 75 -10.12 12.81 1.67
N PRO A 76 -9.29 13.15 0.67
CA PRO A 76 -8.35 12.19 0.07
C PRO A 76 -7.38 11.62 1.12
N ILE A 77 -7.06 10.34 0.99
CA ILE A 77 -6.12 9.62 1.86
C ILE A 77 -4.68 10.07 1.59
N PHE A 78 -4.35 10.32 0.31
CA PHE A 78 -3.05 10.83 -0.12
C PHE A 78 -3.17 11.73 -1.36
N CYS A 79 -2.20 12.61 -1.57
CA CYS A 79 -2.20 13.62 -2.62
C CYS A 79 -0.94 13.53 -3.47
N LEU A 80 -1.07 12.94 -4.66
CA LEU A 80 0.03 12.85 -5.63
C LEU A 80 0.35 14.24 -6.20
N PRO A 81 1.63 14.65 -6.24
CA PRO A 81 2.05 15.87 -6.93
C PRO A 81 1.73 15.81 -8.43
N ALA A 82 1.65 16.99 -9.06
CA ALA A 82 1.43 17.07 -10.50
C ALA A 82 2.51 16.29 -11.27
N GLY A 83 2.08 15.43 -12.21
CA GLY A 83 2.98 14.60 -13.02
C GLY A 83 3.47 13.31 -12.33
N VAL A 84 3.16 13.10 -11.05
CA VAL A 84 3.50 11.87 -10.33
C VAL A 84 2.34 10.88 -10.44
N GLN A 85 2.66 9.63 -10.79
CA GLN A 85 1.71 8.53 -10.83
C GLN A 85 2.11 7.47 -9.81
N LEU A 86 1.12 6.93 -9.09
CA LEU A 86 1.31 5.77 -8.23
C LEU A 86 1.15 4.50 -9.07
N ASN A 87 2.22 4.07 -9.72
CA ASN A 87 2.26 2.83 -10.51
C ASN A 87 3.02 1.71 -9.78
N ALA A 88 3.04 0.50 -10.36
CA ALA A 88 3.67 -0.67 -9.75
C ALA A 88 5.12 -0.43 -9.29
N SER A 89 5.97 0.20 -10.12
CA SER A 89 7.37 0.49 -9.78
C SER A 89 7.47 1.41 -8.57
N THR A 90 6.79 2.56 -8.64
CA THR A 90 6.80 3.55 -7.56
C THR A 90 6.24 3.00 -6.26
N LEU A 91 5.20 2.17 -6.32
CA LEU A 91 4.60 1.57 -5.14
C LEU A 91 5.49 0.48 -4.54
N CYS A 92 6.11 -0.37 -5.36
CA CYS A 92 7.05 -1.39 -4.89
C CYS A 92 8.24 -0.76 -4.14
N GLU A 93 8.81 0.32 -4.69
CA GLU A 93 9.89 1.07 -4.04
C GLU A 93 9.41 1.69 -2.73
N LEU A 94 8.24 2.33 -2.74
CA LEU A 94 7.66 2.94 -1.56
C LEU A 94 7.38 1.94 -0.44
N ILE A 95 6.88 0.74 -0.77
CA ILE A 95 6.64 -0.35 0.19
C ILE A 95 7.96 -0.77 0.85
N GLN A 96 8.99 -1.05 0.06
CA GLN A 96 10.29 -1.48 0.57
C GLN A 96 10.95 -0.40 1.45
N GLN A 97 10.89 0.86 1.01
CA GLN A 97 11.40 1.99 1.78
C GLN A 97 10.64 2.16 3.10
N THR A 98 9.31 2.14 3.05
CA THR A 98 8.46 2.30 4.24
C THR A 98 8.74 1.20 5.26
N TYR A 99 8.86 -0.04 4.81
CA TYR A 99 9.20 -1.16 5.69
C TYR A 99 10.57 -0.97 6.37
N LYS A 100 11.58 -0.49 5.63
CA LYS A 100 12.92 -0.21 6.18
C LYS A 100 12.91 0.93 7.19
N GLU A 101 12.08 1.96 6.99
CA GLU A 101 11.99 3.14 7.85
C GLU A 101 11.08 2.99 9.09
N LEU A 102 10.24 1.96 9.13
CA LEU A 102 9.35 1.70 10.27
C LEU A 102 10.16 1.51 11.57
N SER A 103 9.88 2.33 12.58
CA SER A 103 10.60 2.37 13.86
C SER A 103 10.07 1.42 14.94
N SER A 104 9.07 0.59 14.63
CA SER A 104 8.47 -0.37 15.58
C SER A 104 9.33 -1.63 15.75
N GLN A 105 8.98 -2.45 16.74
CA GLN A 105 9.63 -3.75 16.95
C GLN A 105 9.48 -4.62 15.70
N GLN A 106 10.52 -5.40 15.38
CA GLN A 106 10.55 -6.20 14.16
C GLN A 106 9.37 -7.17 14.05
N SER A 107 8.93 -7.76 15.17
CA SER A 107 7.75 -8.64 15.23
C SER A 107 6.48 -7.94 14.74
N ASP A 108 6.29 -6.70 15.14
CA ASP A 108 5.08 -5.93 14.83
C ASP A 108 5.09 -5.55 13.35
N LYS A 109 6.24 -5.12 12.84
CA LYS A 109 6.46 -4.82 11.42
C LYS A 109 6.22 -6.03 10.53
N ASP A 110 6.80 -7.17 10.89
CA ASP A 110 6.72 -8.43 10.14
C ASP A 110 5.28 -8.92 9.99
N SER A 111 4.40 -8.58 10.94
CA SER A 111 3.00 -9.01 10.96
C SER A 111 2.09 -8.19 10.04
N MET A 112 2.55 -7.03 9.56
CA MET A 112 1.75 -6.19 8.67
C MET A 112 1.58 -6.83 7.30
N THR A 113 0.44 -6.57 6.65
CA THR A 113 0.25 -6.94 5.24
C THR A 113 0.98 -5.97 4.32
N VAL A 114 1.28 -6.41 3.10
CA VAL A 114 1.89 -5.56 2.07
C VAL A 114 1.06 -4.30 1.83
N SER A 115 -0.27 -4.42 1.74
CA SER A 115 -1.17 -3.29 1.53
C SER A 115 -1.19 -2.31 2.71
N GLN A 116 -1.10 -2.79 3.95
CA GLN A 116 -1.02 -1.90 5.12
C GLN A 116 0.24 -1.03 5.07
N VAL A 117 1.38 -1.63 4.73
CA VAL A 117 2.64 -0.91 4.56
C VAL A 117 2.56 0.06 3.39
N ALA A 118 1.92 -0.33 2.28
CA ALA A 118 1.69 0.53 1.13
C ALA A 118 0.87 1.79 1.48
N TRP A 119 -0.25 1.63 2.19
CA TRP A 119 -1.08 2.74 2.66
C TRP A 119 -0.34 3.67 3.63
N LEU A 120 0.44 3.10 4.56
CA LEU A 120 1.26 3.87 5.47
C LEU A 120 2.31 4.70 4.72
N GLY A 121 2.98 4.07 3.75
CA GLY A 121 3.98 4.73 2.91
C GLY A 121 3.39 5.87 2.09
N ALA A 122 2.28 5.63 1.40
CA ALA A 122 1.64 6.63 0.56
C ALA A 122 1.08 7.82 1.37
N SER A 123 0.42 7.56 2.50
CA SER A 123 -0.09 8.64 3.36
C SER A 123 1.02 9.49 3.98
N LYS A 124 2.16 8.88 4.32
CA LYS A 124 3.35 9.58 4.84
C LYS A 124 4.08 10.36 3.75
N HIS A 125 4.33 9.74 2.60
CA HIS A 125 5.15 10.33 1.53
C HIS A 125 4.37 11.36 0.69
N TYR A 126 3.08 11.14 0.49
CA TYR A 126 2.18 12.00 -0.28
C TYR A 126 1.12 12.62 0.61
N SER A 127 1.54 13.21 1.73
CA SER A 127 0.62 13.86 2.67
C SER A 127 -0.17 14.97 1.97
N CYS A 128 -1.50 14.91 2.06
CA CYS A 128 -2.34 16.02 1.61
C CYS A 128 -2.10 17.23 2.52
N GLN A 129 -1.57 18.31 1.96
CA GLN A 129 -1.63 19.62 2.60
C GLN A 129 -3.12 19.97 2.73
N GLN A 130 -3.72 19.76 3.91
CA GLN A 130 -4.99 20.39 4.18
C GLN A 130 -4.77 21.88 3.99
N ASN A 131 -5.54 22.46 3.08
CA ASN A 131 -5.56 23.88 2.82
C ASN A 131 -6.00 24.55 4.14
N LYS A 132 -5.04 24.81 5.03
CA LYS A 132 -5.17 25.73 6.14
C LYS A 132 -5.19 27.13 5.54
N ASN A 133 -6.20 27.42 4.73
CA ASN A 133 -6.64 28.76 4.44
C ASN A 133 -7.77 29.05 5.44
N PRO A 134 -7.47 29.55 6.65
CA PRO A 134 -8.50 30.04 7.57
C PRO A 134 -9.36 31.16 6.95
N LEU A 135 -8.97 31.72 5.81
CA LEU A 135 -9.65 32.84 5.16
C LEU A 135 -10.99 32.51 4.46
N VAL A 136 -11.28 31.24 4.15
CA VAL A 136 -12.54 30.88 3.47
C VAL A 136 -13.70 30.68 4.47
N HIS A 137 -13.41 30.27 5.70
CA HIS A 137 -14.43 30.12 6.75
C HIS A 137 -14.82 31.46 7.40
N VAL A 138 -13.91 32.44 7.42
CA VAL A 138 -14.18 33.77 8.02
C VAL A 138 -15.04 34.65 7.09
N SER A 139 -14.90 34.49 5.77
CA SER A 139 -15.69 35.26 4.79
C SER A 139 -17.17 34.86 4.76
N ALA A 140 -17.49 33.61 5.12
CA ALA A 140 -18.88 33.14 5.24
C ALA A 140 -19.56 33.60 6.56
N ALA A 141 -18.78 33.97 7.58
CA ALA A 141 -19.30 34.42 8.88
C ALA A 141 -19.45 35.95 8.98
N LEU A 142 -18.86 36.72 8.07
CA LEU A 142 -18.90 38.20 8.07
C LEU A 142 -19.81 38.81 6.99
N GLY A 143 -20.51 37.97 6.21
CA GLY A 143 -21.45 38.38 5.17
C GLY A 143 -22.90 38.47 5.65
N GLN A 144 -23.15 39.17 6.76
CA GLN A 144 -24.48 39.68 7.10
C GLN A 144 -24.31 41.10 7.63
N HIS A 145 -24.41 42.08 6.72
CA HIS A 145 -25.07 43.38 6.91
C HIS A 145 -25.16 44.10 5.57
#